data_AF-A0A9W7D9K4-F1
#
_entry.id   AF-A0A9W7D9K4-F1
#
_cell.length_a   1.000
_cell.length_b   1.000
_cell.length_c   1.000
_cell.angle_alpha   90.00
_cell.angle_beta   90.00
_cell.angle_gamma   90.00
#
_symmetry.space_group_name_H-M   'P 1'
#
loop_
_entity.id
_entity.type
_entity.pdbx_description
1 polymer ?
#
loop_
_entity_poly.entity_id
_entity_poly.type
_entity_poly.pdbx_seq_one_letter_code
_entity_poly.pdbx_strand_id
1 'polypeptide(L)'
;MDAGIIADFKRSYRKKQLRWVYQKIKRIEPITGDAYKVSQLVAMQWCDEVWAEMAKKNTIRNCFRHTGTLIAAVAGHEWNADNQCTYEEDLRADDIIIRASKLHL
;
A
#
# COMPACT_ATOMS: atom_id res chain seq x y z
N MET A 1 -8.50 -13.55 -1.02
CA MET A 1 -8.36 -12.16 -0.55
C MET A 1 -8.60 -11.26 -1.75
N ASP A 2 -9.38 -10.19 -1.59
CA ASP A 2 -9.75 -9.30 -2.72
C ASP A 2 -8.52 -8.67 -3.38
N ALA A 3 -8.54 -8.56 -4.71
CA ALA A 3 -7.40 -8.05 -5.48
C ALA A 3 -7.05 -6.60 -5.12
N GLY A 4 -8.05 -5.77 -4.80
CA GLY A 4 -7.86 -4.41 -4.33
C GLY A 4 -7.23 -4.33 -2.93
N ILE A 5 -7.60 -5.25 -2.03
CA ILE A 5 -6.95 -5.37 -0.72
C ILE A 5 -5.47 -5.77 -0.89
N ILE A 6 -5.19 -6.75 -1.76
CA ILE A 6 -3.80 -7.17 -2.03
C ILE A 6 -2.98 -6.02 -2.64
N ALA A 7 -3.57 -5.29 -3.59
CA ALA A 7 -2.90 -4.17 -4.25
C ALA A 7 -2.59 -3.02 -3.27
N ASP A 8 -3.56 -2.59 -2.45
CA ASP A 8 -3.34 -1.52 -1.47
C ASP A 8 -2.33 -1.93 -0.38
N PHE A 9 -2.33 -3.22 -0.01
CA PHE A 9 -1.33 -3.77 0.92
C PHE A 9 0.08 -3.72 0.33
N LYS A 10 0.27 -4.25 -0.88
CA LYS A 10 1.57 -4.22 -1.57
C LYS A 10 2.06 -2.78 -1.77
N ARG A 11 1.18 -1.87 -2.15
CA ARG A 11 1.50 -0.45 -2.31
C ARG A 11 1.97 0.18 -1.00
N SER A 12 1.25 -0.08 0.09
CA SER A 12 1.57 0.47 1.42
C SER A 12 2.87 -0.12 1.97
N TYR A 13 3.09 -1.43 1.79
CA TYR A 13 4.34 -2.09 2.15
C TYR A 13 5.53 -1.55 1.35
N ARG A 14 5.34 -1.30 0.04
CA ARG A 14 6.38 -0.70 -0.81
C ARG A 14 6.79 0.70 -0.35
N LYS A 15 5.86 1.50 0.19
CA LYS A 15 6.20 2.80 0.80
C LYS A 15 7.12 2.64 2.02
N LYS A 16 6.91 1.63 2.86
CA LYS A 16 7.80 1.32 4.00
C LYS A 16 9.20 0.93 3.49
N GLN A 17 9.28 0.09 2.47
CA GLN A 17 10.53 -0.28 1.81
C GLN A 17 11.31 0.92 1.26
N LEU A 18 10.64 1.84 0.56
CA LEU A 18 11.29 3.06 0.04
C LEU A 18 11.79 3.97 1.17
N ARG A 19 10.98 4.14 2.23
CA ARG A 19 11.37 4.91 3.41
C ARG A 19 12.59 4.31 4.11
N TRP A 20 12.64 2.98 4.21
CA TRP A 20 13.77 2.25 4.78
C TRP A 20 15.08 2.51 4.01
N VAL A 21 15.05 2.35 2.68
CA VAL A 21 16.22 2.62 1.84
C VAL A 21 16.64 4.09 1.94
N TYR A 22 15.68 5.01 1.89
CA TYR A 22 15.95 6.44 2.06
C TYR A 22 16.65 6.74 3.40
N GLN A 23 16.21 6.12 4.49
CA GLN A 23 16.85 6.30 5.80
C GLN A 23 18.27 5.75 5.84
N LYS A 24 18.56 4.62 5.19
CA LYS A 24 19.92 4.08 5.06
C LYS A 24 20.85 5.04 4.32
N ILE A 25 20.39 5.58 3.18
CA ILE A 25 21.14 6.58 2.39
C ILE A 25 21.41 7.82 3.25
N LYS A 26 20.40 8.33 3.95
CA LYS A 26 20.53 9.50 4.82
C LYS A 26 21.55 9.29 5.95
N ARG A 27 21.71 8.05 6.42
CA ARG A 27 22.66 7.66 7.47
C ARG A 27 24.04 7.26 6.95
N ILE A 28 24.25 7.30 5.62
CA ILE A 28 25.49 6.85 4.98
C ILE A 28 25.80 5.38 5.35
N GLU A 29 24.74 4.57 5.53
CA GLU A 29 24.90 3.15 5.76
C GLU A 29 25.28 2.45 4.45
N PRO A 30 26.29 1.55 4.45
CA PRO A 30 26.66 0.83 3.24
C PRO A 30 25.52 -0.10 2.80
N ILE A 31 25.02 0.12 1.59
CA ILE A 31 24.01 -0.74 0.97
C ILE A 31 24.74 -1.88 0.25
N THR A 32 24.80 -3.04 0.88
CA THR A 32 25.38 -4.25 0.29
C THR A 32 24.26 -5.22 -0.10
N GLY A 33 24.24 -5.67 -1.35
CA GLY A 33 23.19 -6.56 -1.87
C GLY A 33 21.83 -5.87 -2.03
N ASP A 34 20.75 -6.56 -1.70
CA ASP A 34 19.38 -6.04 -1.84
C ASP A 34 19.08 -4.95 -0.80
N ALA A 35 18.93 -3.71 -1.26
CA ALA A 35 18.62 -2.55 -0.44
C ALA A 35 17.31 -2.68 0.35
N TYR A 36 16.35 -3.43 -0.18
CA TYR A 36 15.04 -3.65 0.43
C TYR A 36 15.03 -4.78 1.45
N LYS A 37 16.15 -5.50 1.61
CA LYS A 37 16.26 -6.59 2.57
C LYS A 37 16.11 -6.06 3.99
N VAL A 38 15.20 -6.71 4.72
CA VAL A 38 14.89 -6.47 6.14
C VAL A 38 14.89 -7.80 6.87
N SER A 39 15.04 -7.78 8.19
CA SER A 39 14.84 -8.97 9.01
C SER A 39 13.36 -9.39 8.99
N GLN A 40 13.09 -10.67 9.22
CA GLN A 40 11.71 -11.18 9.26
C GLN A 40 10.86 -10.47 10.32
N LEU A 41 11.46 -10.12 11.47
CA LEU A 41 10.79 -9.37 12.53
C LEU A 41 10.30 -7.99 12.03
N VAL A 42 11.17 -7.25 11.34
CA VAL A 42 10.82 -5.94 10.78
C VAL A 42 9.74 -6.07 9.71
N ALA A 43 9.82 -7.10 8.85
CA ALA A 43 8.79 -7.38 7.86
C ALA A 43 7.42 -7.65 8.51
N MET A 44 7.38 -8.46 9.57
CA MET A 44 6.15 -8.75 10.32
C MET A 44 5.56 -7.49 10.97
N GLN A 45 6.40 -6.68 11.62
CA GLN A 45 5.97 -5.41 12.20
C GLN A 45 5.38 -4.48 11.13
N TRP A 46 5.99 -4.40 9.96
CA TRP A 46 5.43 -3.61 8.85
C TRP A 46 4.11 -4.17 8.34
N CYS A 47 3.94 -5.49 8.29
CA CYS A 47 2.66 -6.10 7.93
C CYS A 47 1.55 -5.67 8.89
N ASP A 48 1.81 -5.70 10.20
CA ASP A 48 0.84 -5.30 11.23
C ASP A 48 0.49 -3.81 11.11
N GLU A 49 1.50 -2.95 10.95
CA GLU A 49 1.30 -1.51 10.76
C GLU A 49 0.51 -1.20 9.48
N VAL A 50 0.88 -1.82 8.36
CA VAL A 50 0.20 -1.62 7.07
C VAL A 50 -1.24 -2.10 7.15
N TRP A 51 -1.48 -3.26 7.77
CA TRP A 51 -2.83 -3.79 7.94
C TRP A 51 -3.68 -2.86 8.82
N ALA A 52 -3.14 -2.39 9.95
CA ALA A 52 -3.84 -1.46 10.84
C ALA A 52 -4.14 -0.10 10.17
N GLU A 53 -3.24 0.42 9.33
CA GLU A 53 -3.49 1.64 8.55
C GLU A 53 -4.57 1.41 7.47
N MET A 54 -4.54 0.28 6.78
CA MET A 54 -5.52 -0.06 5.74
C MET A 54 -6.91 -0.35 6.29
N ALA A 55 -7.00 -1.00 7.45
CA ALA A 55 -8.26 -1.30 8.11
C ALA A 55 -9.06 -0.05 8.49
N LYS A 56 -8.38 1.09 8.69
CA LYS A 56 -9.01 2.40 8.93
C LYS A 56 -9.58 3.03 7.65
N LYS A 57 -9.18 2.56 6.47
CA LYS A 57 -9.64 3.10 5.19
C LYS A 57 -10.89 2.36 4.72
N ASN A 58 -11.67 3.04 3.87
CA ASN A 58 -12.80 2.42 3.18
C ASN A 58 -12.36 1.39 2.12
N THR A 59 -11.06 1.18 1.87
CA THR A 59 -10.57 0.19 0.87
C THR A 59 -11.16 -1.20 1.12
N ILE A 60 -11.07 -1.69 2.36
CA ILE A 60 -11.59 -3.02 2.72
C ILE A 60 -13.11 -3.07 2.49
N ARG A 61 -13.85 -2.04 2.94
CA ARG A 61 -15.30 -1.92 2.75
C ARG A 61 -15.69 -1.88 1.27
N ASN A 62 -14.97 -1.11 0.45
CA ASN A 62 -15.21 -0.98 -0.99
C ASN A 62 -14.93 -2.29 -1.73
N CYS A 63 -13.86 -2.99 -1.38
CA CYS A 63 -13.55 -4.30 -1.92
C CYS A 63 -14.67 -5.31 -1.65
N PHE A 64 -15.14 -5.39 -0.40
CA PHE A 64 -16.26 -6.27 -0.04
C PHE A 64 -17.63 -5.79 -0.57
N ARG A 65 -17.80 -4.49 -0.89
CA ARG A 65 -18.99 -3.94 -1.58
C ARG A 65 -19.23 -4.64 -2.92
N HIS A 66 -18.17 -4.91 -3.67
CA HIS A 66 -18.26 -5.55 -4.99
C HIS A 66 -18.48 -7.06 -4.91
N THR A 67 -18.20 -7.69 -3.76
CA THR A 67 -18.41 -9.13 -3.55
C THR A 67 -19.79 -9.46 -2.95
N GLY A 68 -20.63 -8.45 -2.67
CA GLY A 68 -21.96 -8.63 -2.06
C GLY A 68 -21.94 -9.02 -0.56
N THR A 69 -20.79 -9.38 -0.02
CA THR A 69 -20.55 -9.58 1.42
C THR A 69 -20.32 -8.23 2.11
N LEU A 70 -21.33 -7.37 2.14
CA LEU A 70 -21.34 -6.32 3.15
C LEU A 70 -21.53 -7.03 4.50
N ILE A 71 -20.51 -7.00 5.35
CA ILE A 71 -20.55 -7.54 6.70
C ILE A 71 -21.73 -6.87 7.43
N ALA A 72 -22.83 -7.61 7.57
CA ALA A 72 -24.05 -7.24 8.29
C ALA A 72 -23.84 -7.18 9.81
N ALA A 73 -22.62 -6.87 10.28
CA ALA A 73 -22.29 -6.90 11.71
C ALA A 73 -22.18 -5.50 12.35
N VAL A 74 -22.15 -4.41 11.58
CA VAL A 74 -22.06 -3.07 12.18
C VAL A 74 -23.01 -2.09 11.49
N ALA A 75 -24.11 -1.83 12.20
CA ALA A 75 -25.03 -0.72 12.10
C ALA A 75 -25.95 -0.67 10.85
N GLY A 76 -27.24 -0.78 11.13
CA GLY A 76 -28.35 -0.52 10.22
C GLY A 76 -28.38 0.94 9.74
N HIS A 77 -27.48 1.27 8.83
CA HIS A 77 -27.50 2.52 8.10
C HIS A 77 -27.54 2.19 6.61
N GLU A 78 -28.68 2.44 5.98
CA GLU A 78 -28.85 2.42 4.52
C GLU A 78 -27.81 3.35 3.89
N TRP A 79 -27.19 2.90 2.79
CA TRP A 79 -26.21 3.67 2.04
C TRP A 79 -26.54 3.65 0.54
N ASN A 80 -26.59 4.86 -0.02
CA ASN A 80 -26.87 5.18 -1.42
C ASN A 80 -25.71 4.84 -2.36
N ALA A 81 -26.06 4.46 -3.59
CA ALA A 81 -25.25 3.64 -4.51
C ALA A 81 -24.33 4.40 -5.50
N ASP A 82 -24.19 5.72 -5.40
CA ASP A 82 -23.78 6.51 -6.58
C ASP A 82 -22.30 6.94 -6.60
N ASN A 83 -21.37 6.06 -6.22
CA ASN A 83 -19.94 6.40 -6.36
C ASN A 83 -19.16 5.32 -7.12
N GLN A 84 -19.05 5.56 -8.43
CA GLN A 84 -18.25 4.80 -9.38
C GLN A 84 -16.79 5.26 -9.29
N CYS A 85 -15.86 4.35 -8.97
CA CYS A 85 -14.43 4.64 -8.84
C CYS A 85 -13.69 3.89 -9.95
N THR A 86 -12.97 4.63 -10.82
CA THR A 86 -12.13 4.09 -11.88
C THR A 86 -10.70 3.89 -11.38
N TYR A 87 -10.13 2.71 -11.63
CA TYR A 87 -8.75 2.36 -11.27
C TYR A 87 -7.78 2.88 -12.36
N GLU A 88 -6.96 3.87 -12.04
CA GLU A 88 -5.82 4.25 -12.88
C GLU A 88 -4.65 3.29 -12.67
N GLU A 89 -3.93 2.99 -13.76
CA GLU A 89 -2.89 1.97 -13.90
C GLU A 89 -1.74 2.09 -12.88
N ASP A 90 -1.29 0.93 -12.37
CA ASP A 90 -0.20 0.79 -11.42
C ASP A 90 1.14 1.33 -12.00
N LEU A 91 1.54 2.54 -11.58
CA LEU A 91 2.86 3.09 -11.86
C LEU A 91 3.95 2.28 -11.15
N ARG A 92 4.89 1.69 -11.90
CA ARG A 92 6.01 0.94 -11.32
C ARG A 92 6.98 1.92 -10.65
N ALA A 93 7.69 1.45 -9.61
CA ALA A 93 8.70 2.27 -8.94
C ALA A 93 9.80 2.75 -9.90
N ASP A 94 10.11 1.96 -10.93
CA ASP A 94 11.04 2.31 -11.99
C ASP A 94 10.53 3.50 -12.80
N ASP A 95 9.21 3.60 -13.04
CA ASP A 95 8.59 4.73 -13.74
C ASP A 95 8.67 6.03 -12.92
N ILE A 96 8.59 5.92 -11.59
CA ILE A 96 8.73 7.06 -10.66
C ILE A 96 10.18 7.55 -10.67
N ILE A 97 11.15 6.64 -10.61
CA ILE A 97 12.59 6.96 -10.64
C ILE A 97 12.97 7.58 -11.99
N ILE A 98 12.46 7.04 -13.11
CA ILE A 98 12.69 7.58 -14.47
C ILE A 98 12.01 8.94 -14.67
N ARG A 99 10.83 9.17 -14.11
CA ARG A 99 10.19 10.50 -14.17
C ARG A 99 10.91 11.52 -13.30
N ALA A 100 11.37 11.13 -12.11
CA ALA A 100 12.11 12.01 -11.22
C ALA A 100 13.47 12.43 -11.79
N SER A 101 14.16 11.55 -12.52
CA SER A 101 15.43 11.87 -13.18
C SER A 101 15.28 12.82 -14.38
N LYS A 102 14.12 12.81 -15.05
CA LYS A 102 13.80 13.72 -16.16
C LYS A 102 13.40 15.14 -15.73
N LEU A 103 13.10 15.36 -14.45
CA LEU A 103 12.75 16.68 -13.90
C LEU A 103 13.98 17.49 -13.44
N HIS A 104 15.19 16.95 -13.59
CA HIS A 104 16.46 17.57 -13.20
C HIS A 104 17.36 17.95 -14.40
N LEU A 105 16.79 18.16 -15.58
CA LEU A 105 17.40 18.80 -16.76
C LEU A 105 16.54 19.99 -17.18
#